data_AF-F9YUV7-F1
#
_entry.id   AF-F9YUV7-F1
#
_cell.length_a   1.000
_cell.length_b   1.000
_cell.length_c   1.000
_cell.angle_alpha   90.00
_cell.angle_beta   90.00
_cell.angle_gamma   90.00
#
_symmetry.space_group_name_H-M   'P 1'
#
loop_
_entity.id
_entity.type
_entity.pdbx_description
1 polymer ?
#
loop_
_entity_poly.entity_id
_entity_poly.type
_entity_poly.pdbx_seq_one_letter_code
_entity_poly.pdbx_strand_id
1 'polypeptide(L)' 'MLFFDTNSYLTHRELNKEIYKLNKQKQFLEKEIEKDKKNLQILNTTEGKEKLGRELYYLKREHEEIFIIEYDTIN' A
#
# COMPACT_ATOMS: atom_id res chain seq x y z
N MET A 1 -28.46 37.67 0.77
CA MET A 1 -29.67 36.97 1.24
C MET A 1 -29.23 35.94 2.25
N LEU A 2 -29.55 36.18 3.51
CA LEU A 2 -29.16 35.34 4.65
C LEU A 2 -29.87 33.98 4.58
N PHE A 3 -29.09 32.92 4.43
CA PHE A 3 -29.07 31.66 5.22
C PHE A 3 -30.23 31.36 6.22
N PHE A 4 -31.49 31.65 5.90
CA PHE A 4 -32.65 31.40 6.77
C PHE A 4 -33.51 30.24 6.29
N ASP A 5 -32.88 29.10 6.06
CA ASP A 5 -33.54 27.86 6.45
C ASP A 5 -32.52 27.12 7.32
N THR A 6 -32.83 26.92 8.60
CA THR A 6 -31.97 26.23 9.56
C THR A 6 -31.51 24.86 9.06
N ASN A 7 -32.25 24.26 8.12
CA ASN A 7 -31.89 23.06 7.38
C ASN A 7 -30.65 23.23 6.47
N SER A 8 -30.46 24.40 5.86
CA SER A 8 -29.38 24.64 4.90
C SER A 8 -28.00 24.67 5.59
N TYR A 9 -27.87 25.31 6.76
CA TYR A 9 -26.60 25.37 7.48
C TYR A 9 -26.15 23.99 8.00
N LEU A 10 -27.07 23.19 8.54
CA LEU A 10 -26.77 21.82 8.97
C LEU A 10 -26.36 20.94 7.79
N THR A 11 -27.10 21.01 6.68
CA THR A 11 -26.78 20.29 5.44
C THR A 11 -25.39 20.66 4.91
N HIS A 12 -25.04 21.95 4.87
CA HIS A 12 -23.72 22.39 4.43
C HIS A 12 -22.59 21.88 5.36
N ARG A 13 -22.83 21.81 6.68
CA ARG A 13 -21.84 21.25 7.61
C ARG A 13 -21.64 19.75 7.41
N GLU A 14 -22.70 19.00 7.12
CA GLU A 14 -22.62 17.56 6.81
C GLU A 14 -21.86 17.31 5.51
N LEU A 15 -22.20 18.04 4.45
CA LEU A 15 -21.49 17.96 3.17
C LEU A 15 -20.01 18.32 3.32
N ASN A 16 -19.67 19.36 4.09
CA ASN A 16 -18.27 19.72 4.36
C ASN A 16 -17.51 18.63 5.13
N LYS A 17 -18.17 17.95 6.08
CA LYS A 17 -17.58 16.79 6.77
C LYS A 17 -17.33 15.64 5.83
N GLU A 18 -18.28 15.38 4.92
CA GLU A 18 -18.13 14.34 3.89
C GLU A 18 -16.99 14.67 2.93
N ILE A 19 -16.91 15.91 2.44
CA ILE A 19 -15.78 16.39 1.62
C ILE A 19 -14.45 16.19 2.36
N TYR A 20 -14.38 16.55 3.64
CA TYR A 20 -13.16 16.35 4.43
C TYR A 20 -12.79 14.85 4.55
N LYS A 21 -13.78 13.99 4.80
CA LYS A 21 -13.59 12.53 4.87
C LYS A 21 -13.07 11.97 3.54
N LEU A 22 -13.70 12.35 2.43
CA LEU A 22 -13.29 11.92 1.09
C LEU A 22 -11.88 12.41 0.75
N ASN A 23 -11.55 13.65 1.07
CA ASN A 23 -10.20 14.19 0.85
C ASN A 23 -9.15 13.44 1.69
N LYS A 24 -9.45 13.11 2.95
CA LYS A 24 -8.55 12.32 3.79
C LYS A 24 -8.33 10.91 3.23
N GLN A 25 -9.41 10.27 2.76
CA GLN A 25 -9.30 8.95 2.10
C GLN A 25 -8.48 9.04 0.82
N LYS A 26 -8.71 10.05 -0.02
CA LYS A 26 -7.93 10.29 -1.23
C LYS A 26 -6.43 10.44 -0.91
N GLN A 27 -6.08 11.29 0.04
CA GLN A 27 -4.68 11.49 0.44
C GLN A 27 -4.02 10.21 0.99
N PHE A 28 -4.78 9.40 1.72
CA PHE A 28 -4.30 8.10 2.21
C PHE A 28 -4.01 7.15 1.04
N LEU A 29 -4.96 7.01 0.11
CA LEU A 29 -4.81 6.14 -1.06
C LEU A 29 -3.67 6.60 -1.97
N GLU A 30 -3.52 7.91 -2.21
CA GLU A 30 -2.41 8.46 -2.98
C GLU A 30 -1.05 8.10 -2.36
N LYS A 31 -0.94 8.15 -1.03
CA LYS A 31 0.30 7.74 -0.32
C LYS A 31 0.60 6.25 -0.45
N GLU A 32 -0.41 5.40 -0.29
CA GLU A 32 -0.23 3.95 -0.46
C GLU A 32 0.14 3.61 -1.91
N ILE A 33 -0.48 4.27 -2.91
CA ILE A 33 -0.11 4.10 -4.33
C ILE A 33 1.37 4.46 -4.56
N GLU A 34 1.85 5.57 -4.01
CA GLU A 34 3.26 5.96 -4.15
C GLU A 34 4.22 4.99 -3.46
N LYS A 35 3.83 4.44 -2.31
CA LYS A 35 4.57 3.38 -1.63
C LYS A 35 4.62 2.09 -2.47
N ASP A 36 3.49 1.67 -3.01
CA ASP A 36 3.39 0.47 -3.84
C ASP A 36 4.17 0.61 -5.14
N LYS A 37 4.16 1.78 -5.77
CA LYS A 37 5.01 2.06 -6.94
C LYS A 37 6.50 1.86 -6.62
N LYS A 38 6.97 2.34 -5.46
CA LYS A 38 8.37 2.14 -5.04
C LYS A 38 8.68 0.65 -4.83
N ASN A 39 7.77 -0.09 -4.19
CA ASN A 39 7.91 -1.53 -4.00
C ASN A 39 7.95 -2.28 -5.33
N LEU A 40 7.08 -1.91 -6.28
CA LEU A 40 7.07 -2.48 -7.63
C LEU A 40 8.33 -2.15 -8.41
N GLN A 41 8.91 -0.96 -8.24
CA GLN A 41 10.19 -0.64 -8.87
C GLN A 41 11.30 -1.56 -8.36
N ILE A 42 11.36 -1.79 -7.03
CA ILE A 42 12.33 -2.70 -6.41
C ILE A 42 12.13 -4.12 -6.94
N LEU A 43 10.89 -4.62 -6.97
CA LEU A 43 10.55 -5.94 -7.50
C LEU A 43 10.87 -6.08 -9.00
N ASN A 44 10.76 -5.01 -9.78
CA ASN A 44 11.03 -5.03 -11.21
C ASN A 44 12.52 -5.03 -11.56
N THR A 45 13.41 -4.74 -10.60
CA THR A 45 14.85 -4.90 -10.78
C THR A 45 15.23 -6.38 -10.94
N THR A 46 16.36 -6.67 -11.57
CA THR A 46 16.87 -8.04 -11.72
C THR A 46 17.03 -8.73 -10.36
N GLU A 47 17.57 -8.01 -9.37
CA GLU A 47 17.74 -8.50 -7.99
C GLU A 47 16.39 -8.77 -7.32
N GLY A 48 15.41 -7.87 -7.44
CA GLY A 48 14.08 -8.06 -6.89
C GLY A 48 13.35 -9.25 -7.47
N LYS A 49 13.43 -9.46 -8.79
CA LYS A 49 12.86 -10.64 -9.46
C LYS A 49 13.56 -11.93 -9.03
N GLU A 50 14.88 -11.89 -8.93
CA GLU A 50 15.67 -13.04 -8.49
C GLU A 50 15.34 -13.42 -7.05
N LYS A 51 15.26 -12.43 -6.14
CA LYS A 51 14.84 -12.63 -4.75
C LYS A 51 13.44 -13.26 -4.68
N LEU A 52 12.46 -12.71 -5.40
CA LEU A 52 11.10 -13.26 -5.44
C LEU A 52 11.07 -14.70 -5.99
N GLY A 53 11.82 -14.97 -7.05
CA GLY A 53 11.96 -16.31 -7.63
C GLY A 53 12.56 -17.33 -6.65
N ARG A 54 13.53 -16.91 -5.84
CA ARG A 54 14.17 -17.75 -4.82
C ARG A 54 13.27 -17.97 -3.60
N GLU A 55 12.57 -16.95 -3.12
CA GLU A 55 11.73 -17.02 -1.93
C GLU A 55 10.42 -17.80 -2.15
N LEU A 56 9.72 -17.55 -3.27
CA LEU A 56 8.40 -18.18 -3.52
C LEU A 56 8.48 -19.48 -4.31
N TYR A 57 9.45 -19.58 -5.22
CA TYR A 57 9.50 -20.65 -6.21
C TYR A 57 10.78 -21.50 -6.12
N TYR A 58 11.66 -21.21 -5.15
CA TYR A 58 12.91 -21.92 -4.91
C TYR A 58 13.77 -22.09 -6.18
N LEU A 59 13.71 -21.10 -7.08
CA LEU A 59 14.46 -21.14 -8.34
C LEU A 59 15.96 -21.11 -8.07
N LYS A 60 16.69 -21.97 -8.79
CA LYS A 60 18.16 -22.07 -8.74
C LYS A 60 18.76 -22.01 -10.14
N ARG A 61 20.01 -21.57 -10.22
CA ARG A 61 20.81 -21.69 -11.45
C ARG A 61 21.41 -23.11 -11.54
N GLU A 62 21.80 -23.55 -12.75
CA GLU A 62 22.28 -24.93 -12.97
C GLU A 62 23.54 -25.28 -12.16
N HIS A 63 24.40 -24.30 -11.88
CA HIS A 63 25.67 -24.48 -11.15
C HIS A 63 25.62 -23.83 -9.76
N GLU A 64 24.46 -23.86 -9.11
CA GLU A 64 24.22 -23.23 -7.81
C GLU A 64 23.62 -24.24 -6.81
N GLU A 65 24.12 -24.19 -5.58
CA GLU A 65 23.56 -24.90 -4.42
C GLU A 65 22.81 -23.90 -3.54
N ILE A 66 21.55 -24.23 -3.20
CA ILE A 66 20.70 -23.39 -2.35
C ILE A 66 20.50 -24.09 -1.01
N PHE A 67 20.64 -23.33 0.08
CA PHE A 67 20.39 -23.77 1.44
C PHE A 67 19.17 -23.05 2.00
N ILE A 68 18.24 -23.79 2.59
CA ILE A 68 17.15 -23.24 3.39
C ILE A 68 17.56 -23.39 4.85
N ILE A 69 17.74 -22.26 5.53
CA ILE A 69 18.12 -22.24 6.95
C ILE A 69 16.85 -22.00 7.76
N GLU A 70 16.39 -23.04 8.45
CA GLU A 70 15.29 -22.96 9.39
C GLU A 70 15.87 -22.92 10.82
N TYR A 71 15.49 -21.89 11.58
CA TYR A 71 15.82 -21.80 12.98
C TYR A 71 14.64 -22.38 13.76
N ASP A 72 14.84 -23.56 14.37
CA ASP A 72 13.89 -24.06 15.35
C ASP A 72 14.14 -23.29 16.66
N THR A 73 13.22 -22.39 17.03
CA THR A 73 13.26 -21.76 18.35
C THR A 73 12.87 -22.83 19.37
N ILE A 74 13.86 -23.49 19.95
CA ILE A 74 13.66 -24.23 21.20
C ILE A 74 13.21 -23.18 22.23
N ASN A 75 11.98 -23.33 22.72
CA ASN A 75 11.35 -22.50 23.76
C ASN A 75 12.27 -22.26 24.96
#